data_AF-A0A7L3ZEY6-F1
#
_entry.id   AF-A0A7L3ZEY6-F1
#
_cell.length_a   1.000
_cell.length_b   1.000
_cell.length_c   1.000
_cell.angle_alpha   90.00
_cell.angle_beta   90.00
_cell.angle_gamma   90.00
#
_symmetry.space_group_name_H-M   'P 1'
#
loop_
_entity.id
_entity.type
_entity.pdbx_description
1 polymer ?
#
loop_
_entity_poly.entity_id
_entity_poly.type
_entity_poly.pdbx_seq_one_letter_code
_entity_poly.pdbx_strand_id
1 'polypeptide(L)' 'DLLVDQTIEKVSFCAPDRNFDKAFSYICRDGTTRRWICHCFLALKDSGERLSHAVGCAFAACLERKQRREKECG' A
#
# COMPACT_ATOMS: atom_id res chain seq x y z
N ASP A 1 9.59 -3.01 18.66
CA ASP A 1 10.16 -2.21 17.55
C ASP A 1 9.21 -2.12 16.37
N LEU A 2 9.10 -0.93 15.77
CA LEU A 2 8.36 -0.71 14.52
C LEU A 2 9.33 -0.87 13.34
N LEU A 3 9.04 -1.79 12.43
CA LEU A 3 9.94 -2.10 11.31
C LEU A 3 9.70 -1.22 10.07
N VAL A 4 8.43 -0.92 9.77
CA VAL A 4 8.03 -0.16 8.59
C VAL A 4 6.94 0.83 9.01
N ASP A 5 7.20 2.11 8.77
CA ASP A 5 6.24 3.21 8.97
C ASP A 5 5.90 3.83 7.61
N GLN A 6 5.05 3.15 6.84
CA GLN A 6 4.69 3.56 5.50
C GLN A 6 3.39 4.37 5.50
N THR A 7 3.49 5.66 5.22
CA THR A 7 2.32 6.52 4.97
C THR A 7 1.55 6.04 3.74
N ILE A 8 0.23 5.80 3.87
CA ILE A 8 -0.61 5.23 2.81
C ILE A 8 -0.71 6.13 1.58
N GLU A 9 -0.74 7.45 1.76
CA GLU A 9 -0.80 8.44 0.67
C GLU A 9 0.44 8.40 -0.24
N LYS A 10 1.56 7.85 0.25
CA LYS A 10 2.79 7.68 -0.53
C LYS A 10 2.87 6.34 -1.24
N VAL A 11 2.03 5.37 -0.88
CA VAL A 11 1.91 4.12 -1.62
C VAL A 11 1.14 4.43 -2.91
N SER A 12 1.59 3.91 -4.05
CA SER A 12 0.94 4.16 -5.35
C SER A 12 0.23 2.95 -5.91
N PHE A 13 0.73 1.76 -5.60
CA PHE A 13 0.12 0.50 -6.03
C PHE A 13 0.51 -0.63 -5.08
N CYS A 14 -0.35 -1.63 -4.95
CA CYS A 14 -0.05 -2.86 -4.24
C CYS A 14 -0.66 -4.06 -4.97
N ALA A 15 0.03 -5.20 -4.91
CA ALA A 15 -0.44 -6.42 -5.54
C ALA A 15 0.12 -7.68 -4.85
N PRO A 16 -0.64 -8.78 -4.89
CA PRO A 16 -0.11 -10.11 -4.62
C PRO A 16 0.71 -10.61 -5.80
N ASP A 17 1.57 -11.60 -5.55
CA ASP A 17 2.33 -12.27 -6.61
C ASP A 17 1.50 -13.40 -7.25
N ARG A 18 1.54 -13.51 -8.58
CA ARG A 18 0.78 -14.53 -9.34
C ARG A 18 1.38 -15.93 -9.25
N ASN A 19 2.69 -16.01 -9.01
CA ASN A 19 3.47 -17.23 -9.02
C ASN A 19 3.81 -17.67 -7.59
N PHE A 20 3.73 -16.75 -6.62
CA PHE A 20 4.03 -17.00 -5.22
C PHE A 20 2.84 -16.58 -4.35
N ASP A 21 1.93 -17.53 -4.08
CA ASP A 21 0.63 -17.28 -3.41
C ASP A 21 0.74 -16.49 -2.09
N LYS A 22 1.83 -16.65 -1.35
CA LYS A 22 2.07 -15.96 -0.07
C LYS A 22 2.73 -14.59 -0.21
N ALA A 23 3.25 -14.24 -1.38
CA ALA A 23 3.98 -12.99 -1.58
C ALA A 23 3.03 -11.84 -1.88
N PHE A 24 3.35 -10.69 -1.30
CA PHE A 24 2.67 -9.42 -1.47
C PHE A 24 3.72 -8.33 -1.63
N SER A 25 3.44 -7.34 -2.46
CA SER A 25 4.31 -6.17 -2.58
C SER A 25 3.52 -4.88 -2.76
N TYR A 26 4.14 -3.78 -2.38
CA TYR A 26 3.66 -2.45 -2.73
C TYR A 26 4.79 -1.58 -3.25
N ILE A 27 4.43 -0.61 -4.08
CA ILE A 27 5.32 0.43 -4.58
C ILE A 27 4.94 1.75 -3.90
N CYS A 28 5.93 2.44 -3.34
CA CYS A 28 5.75 3.75 -2.73
C CYS A 28 6.75 4.77 -3.28
N ARG A 29 6.39 6.04 -3.12
CA ARG A 29 7.23 7.18 -3.48
C ARG A 29 8.02 7.64 -2.27
N ASP A 30 9.34 7.48 -2.29
CA ASP A 30 10.21 8.04 -1.26
C ASP A 30 10.53 9.51 -1.57
N GLY A 31 10.02 10.40 -0.72
CA GLY A 31 10.21 11.84 -0.82
C GLY A 31 11.67 12.28 -0.62
N THR A 32 12.45 11.53 0.17
CA THR A 32 13.83 11.89 0.51
C THR A 32 14.76 11.59 -0.67
N THR A 33 14.75 10.36 -1.16
CA THR A 33 15.65 9.95 -2.27
C THR A 33 15.11 10.31 -3.65
N ARG A 34 13.85 10.78 -3.73
CA ARG A 34 13.13 10.98 -4.98
C ARG A 34 13.04 9.71 -5.85
N ARG A 35 13.09 8.52 -5.25
CA ARG A 35 12.93 7.23 -5.96
C ARG A 35 11.58 6.57 -5.70
N TRP A 36 11.27 5.60 -6.55
CA TRP A 36 10.23 4.61 -6.32
C TRP A 36 10.85 3.41 -5.60
N ILE A 37 10.22 2.97 -4.52
CA ILE A 37 10.69 1.84 -3.72
C ILE A 37 9.62 0.76 -3.75
N CYS A 38 10.03 -0.49 -3.99
CA CYS A 38 9.18 -1.66 -3.88
C CYS A 38 9.50 -2.38 -2.57
N HIS A 39 8.49 -2.61 -1.74
CA HIS A 39 8.61 -3.41 -0.53
C HIS A 39 7.87 -4.74 -0.72
N CYS A 40 8.56 -5.84 -0.45
CA CYS A 40 8.01 -7.20 -0.57
C CYS A 40 7.84 -7.82 0.82
N PHE A 41 6.71 -8.48 1.01
CA PHE A 41 6.34 -9.18 2.22
C PHE A 41 5.91 -10.60 1.87
N LEU A 42 6.25 -11.54 2.75
CA LEU A 42 5.80 -12.91 2.65
C LEU A 42 4.83 -13.19 3.80
N ALA A 43 3.58 -13.49 3.47
CA ALA A 43 2.58 -13.89 4.43
C ALA A 43 2.96 -15.26 5.04
N LEU A 44 2.95 -15.38 6.37
CA LEU A 44 3.30 -16.64 7.03
C LEU A 44 2.14 -17.64 7.03
N LYS A 45 0.93 -17.14 7.32
CA LYS A 45 -0.28 -17.96 7.54
C LYS A 45 -1.31 -17.85 6.42
N ASP A 46 -1.44 -16.69 5.80
CA ASP A 46 -2.43 -16.40 4.75
C ASP A 46 -1.76 -16.30 3.36
N SER A 47 -2.56 -16.04 2.33
CA SER A 47 -2.07 -15.63 1.01
C SER A 47 -1.75 -14.13 0.94
N GLY A 48 -0.91 -13.75 -0.02
CA GLY A 48 -0.62 -12.38 -0.37
C GLY A 48 -1.87 -11.60 -0.82
N GLU A 49 -2.88 -12.30 -1.38
CA GLU A 49 -4.19 -11.71 -1.72
C GLU A 49 -4.86 -11.08 -0.51
N ARG A 50 -4.79 -11.72 0.66
CA ARG A 50 -5.36 -11.17 1.90
C ARG A 50 -4.67 -9.87 2.32
N LEU A 51 -3.33 -9.82 2.21
CA LEU A 51 -2.57 -8.60 2.48
C LEU A 51 -2.91 -7.50 1.46
N SER A 52 -2.99 -7.85 0.18
CA SER A 52 -3.38 -6.93 -0.90
C SER A 52 -4.75 -6.32 -0.65
N HIS A 53 -5.73 -7.12 -0.27
CA HIS A 53 -7.07 -6.65 0.05
C HIS A 53 -7.07 -5.68 1.24
N ALA A 54 -6.37 -6.02 2.33
CA ALA A 54 -6.30 -5.15 3.51
C ALA A 54 -5.67 -3.78 3.19
N VAL A 55 -4.57 -3.77 2.43
CA VAL A 55 -3.92 -2.53 1.98
C VAL A 55 -4.82 -1.76 0.99
N GLY A 56 -5.52 -2.47 0.10
CA GLY A 56 -6.53 -1.91 -0.80
C GLY A 56 -7.68 -1.22 -0.07
N CYS A 57 -8.16 -1.78 1.05
CA CYS A 57 -9.16 -1.12 1.89
C CYS A 57 -8.64 0.18 2.52
N ALA A 58 -7.39 0.17 3.02
CA ALA A 58 -6.77 1.38 3.56
C ALA A 58 -6.63 2.48 2.48
N PHE A 59 -6.24 2.09 1.27
CA PHE A 59 -6.21 2.95 0.10
C PHE A 59 -7.56 3.59 -0.20
N ALA A 60 -8.61 2.78 -0.32
CA ALA A 60 -9.96 3.25 -0.64
C ALA A 60 -10.45 4.26 0.41
N ALA A 61 -10.30 3.93 1.70
CA ALA A 61 -10.68 4.82 2.80
C ALA A 61 -9.89 6.15 2.81
N CYS A 62 -8.59 6.09 2.51
CA CYS A 62 -7.76 7.27 2.40
C CYS A 62 -8.16 8.15 1.20
N LEU A 63 -8.39 7.52 0.04
CA LEU A 63 -8.76 8.19 -1.19
C LEU A 63 -10.12 8.88 -1.07
N GLU A 64 -11.11 8.22 -0.49
CA GLU A 64 -12.45 8.78 -0.24
C GLU A 64 -12.36 10.05 0.61
N ARG A 65 -11.60 10.00 1.71
CA ARG A 65 -11.40 11.17 2.60
C ARG A 65 -10.67 12.30 1.88
N LYS A 66 -9.68 11.98 1.04
CA LYS A 66 -8.96 12.98 0.25
C LYS A 66 -9.89 13.66 -0.74
N GLN A 67 -10.65 12.88 -1.53
CA GLN A 67 -11.60 13.40 -2.50
C GLN A 67 -12.69 14.26 -1.85
N ARG A 68 -13.17 13.89 -0.65
CA ARG A 68 -14.13 14.71 0.10
C ARG A 68 -13.57 16.07 0.46
N ARG A 69 -12.33 16.13 1.00
CA ARG A 69 -11.66 17.40 1.31
C ARG A 69 -11.43 18.27 0.07
N GLU A 70 -11.06 17.65 -1.05
CA GLU A 70 -10.85 18.38 -2.32
C GLU A 70 -12.15 18.99 -2.85
N LYS A 71 -13.29 18.31 -2.66
CA LYS A 71 -14.62 18.85 -3.02
C LYS A 71 -15.10 19.97 -2.10
N GLU A 72 -14.73 19.95 -0.82
CA GLU A 72 -15.11 20.98 0.17
C GLU A 72 -14.28 22.28 0.02
N CYS A 73 -13.11 22.22 -0.62
CA CYS A 73 -12.22 23.36 -0.84
C CYS A 73 -12.26 23.93 -2.27
N GLY A 74 -13.14 23.40 -3.15
CA GLY A 74 -13.38 23.89 -4.51
C GLY A 74 -14.70 24.64 -4.62
#